data_AF-A0A6A6HID7-F1
#
_entry.id   AF-A0A6A6HID7-F1
#
_cell.length_a   1.000
_cell.length_b   1.000
_cell.length_c   1.000
_cell.angle_alpha   90.00
_cell.angle_beta   90.00
_cell.angle_gamma   90.00
#
_symmetry.space_group_name_H-M   'P 1'
#
loop_
_entity.id
_entity.type
_entity.pdbx_description
1 polymer ?
#
loop_
_entity_poly.entity_id
_entity_poly.type
_entity_poly.pdbx_seq_one_letter_code
_entity_poly.pdbx_strand_id
1 'polypeptide(L)' 'MFVTSLVNWVFVGPRTTQVMIQRKHQETRDGKKSYDNGPHSPEMAKLNKDFGLLHSASTLLNLSGLGAMVWYGFTIASET' A
#
# COMPACT_ATOMS: atom_id res chain seq x y z
N MET A 1 -3.00 12.99 11.88
CA MET A 1 -1.99 11.96 11.59
C MET A 1 -2.06 10.75 12.51
N PHE A 2 -2.20 10.90 13.83
CA PHE A 2 -2.24 9.74 14.74
C PHE A 2 -3.29 8.67 14.38
N VAL A 3 -4.56 9.07 14.21
CA VAL A 3 -5.65 8.13 13.88
C VAL A 3 -5.45 7.46 12.52
N THR A 4 -5.07 8.23 11.50
CA THR A 4 -4.85 7.71 10.15
C THR A 4 -3.65 6.76 10.09
N SER A 5 -2.56 7.06 10.80
CA SER A 5 -1.40 6.18 10.94
C SER A 5 -1.73 4.91 11.72
N LEU A 6 -2.54 5.00 12.78
CA LEU A 6 -2.96 3.83 13.56
C LEU A 6 -3.84 2.89 12.73
N VAL A 7 -4.81 3.43 11.98
CA VAL A 7 -5.63 2.64 11.06
C VAL A 7 -4.78 1.99 9.97
N ASN A 8 -3.82 2.73 9.41
CA ASN A 8 -2.90 2.18 8.41
C ASN A 8 -2.12 1.00 8.98
N TRP A 9 -1.57 1.14 10.18
CA TRP A 9 -0.72 0.13 10.80
C TRP A 9 -1.48 -1.12 11.25
N VAL A 10 -2.65 -0.96 11.87
CA VAL A 10 -3.40 -2.09 12.45
C VAL A 10 -4.24 -2.84 11.41
N PHE A 11 -4.73 -2.15 10.37
CA PHE A 11 -5.69 -2.75 9.44
C PHE A 11 -5.20 -2.81 7.99
N VAL A 12 -4.75 -1.69 7.42
CA VAL A 12 -4.45 -1.60 5.98
C VAL A 12 -3.14 -2.32 5.64
N GLY A 13 -2.10 -2.09 6.44
CA GLY A 13 -0.78 -2.72 6.30
C GLY A 13 -0.87 -4.26 6.34
N PRO A 14 -1.41 -4.85 7.42
CA PRO A 14 -1.53 -6.31 7.53
C PRO A 14 -2.33 -6.92 6.37
N ARG A 15 -3.43 -6.29 5.94
CA ARG A 15 -4.20 -6.77 4.77
C ARG A 15 -3.40 -6.69 3.47
N THR A 16 -2.64 -5.61 3.26
CA THR A 16 -1.74 -5.49 2.10
C THR A 16 -0.73 -6.64 2.08
N THR A 17 -0.13 -6.96 3.23
CA THR A 17 0.83 -8.07 3.35
C THR A 17 0.17 -9.41 3.05
N GLN A 18 -1.05 -9.65 3.53
CA GLN A 18 -1.78 -10.90 3.22
C GLN A 18 -2.02 -11.04 1.71
N VAL A 19 -2.44 -9.97 1.03
CA VAL A 19 -2.63 -9.99 -0.44
C VAL A 19 -1.29 -10.20 -1.16
N MET A 20 -0.19 -9.61 -0.68
CA MET A 20 1.14 -9.86 -1.25
C MET A 20 1.54 -11.33 -1.15
N ILE A 21 1.27 -11.97 0.00
CA ILE A 21 1.52 -13.41 0.20
C ILE A 21 0.68 -14.22 -0.79
N GLN A 22 -0.62 -13.92 -0.91
CA GLN A 22 -1.51 -14.61 -1.86
C GLN A 22 -1.05 -14.45 -3.31
N ARG A 23 -0.62 -13.24 -3.72
CA ARG A 23 -0.01 -13.00 -5.03
C ARG A 23 1.19 -13.91 -5.24
N LYS A 24 2.10 -14.02 -4.26
CA LYS A 24 3.27 -14.90 -4.39
C LYS A 24 2.90 -16.37 -4.59
N HIS A 25 1.91 -16.87 -3.88
CA HIS A 25 1.41 -18.23 -4.11
C HIS A 25 0.81 -18.38 -5.51
N GLN A 26 0.03 -17.40 -5.96
CA GLN A 26 -0.55 -17.42 -7.29
C GLN A 26 0.52 -17.31 -8.39
N GLU A 27 1.61 -16.57 -8.17
CA GLU A 27 2.74 -16.52 -9.11
C GLU A 27 3.36 -17.91 -9.32
N THR A 28 3.49 -18.69 -8.25
CA THR A 28 3.97 -20.08 -8.33
C THR A 28 2.98 -20.98 -9.07
N ARG A 29 1.67 -20.82 -8.83
CA ARG A 29 0.62 -21.59 -9.50
C ARG A 29 0.53 -21.28 -11.00
N ASP A 30 0.65 -20.01 -11.37
CA ASP A 30 0.54 -19.54 -12.74
C ASP A 30 1.85 -19.67 -13.53
N GLY A 31 2.98 -19.88 -12.84
CA GLY A 31 4.31 -19.85 -13.46
C GLY A 31 4.68 -18.46 -14.01
N LYS A 32 4.01 -17.39 -13.57
CA LYS A 32 4.13 -16.03 -14.08
C LYS A 32 4.11 -15.01 -12.95
N LYS A 33 4.96 -13.99 -13.00
CA LYS A 33 4.97 -12.94 -11.96
C LYS A 33 3.75 -12.05 -12.08
N SER A 34 3.34 -11.51 -10.94
CA SER A 34 2.17 -10.64 -10.84
C SER A 34 2.32 -9.28 -11.52
N TYR A 35 3.54 -8.95 -11.98
CA TYR A 35 3.89 -7.72 -12.69
C TYR A 35 4.37 -7.96 -14.13
N ASP A 36 4.40 -9.22 -14.59
CA ASP A 36 4.81 -9.53 -15.96
C ASP A 36 3.72 -9.09 -16.97
N ASN A 37 4.15 -8.62 -18.14
CA ASN A 37 3.26 -8.17 -19.21
C ASN A 37 2.32 -9.27 -19.73
N GLY A 38 1.19 -8.88 -20.33
CA GLY A 38 0.21 -9.77 -20.92
C GLY A 38 -0.89 -10.22 -19.95
N PRO A 39 -1.84 -11.06 -20.38
CA PRO A 39 -2.97 -11.46 -19.54
C PRO A 39 -2.49 -12.23 -18.31
N HIS A 40 -3.11 -11.96 -17.18
CA HIS A 40 -2.98 -12.74 -15.95
C HIS A 40 -4.18 -13.68 -15.81
N SER A 41 -4.04 -14.73 -14.99
CA SER A 41 -5.20 -15.52 -14.56
C SER A 41 -6.27 -14.62 -13.93
N PRO A 42 -7.56 -14.99 -13.99
CA PRO A 42 -8.62 -14.26 -13.31
C PRO A 42 -8.33 -14.06 -11.81
N GLU A 43 -7.73 -15.07 -11.16
CA GLU A 43 -7.32 -15.04 -9.76
C GLU A 43 -6.24 -13.99 -9.52
N MET A 44 -5.17 -14.00 -10.32
CA MET A 44 -4.10 -13.02 -10.19
C MET A 44 -4.58 -11.60 -10.52
N ALA A 45 -5.48 -11.43 -11.50
CA ALA A 45 -6.07 -10.14 -11.82
C ALA A 45 -6.85 -9.55 -10.63
N LYS A 46 -7.63 -10.39 -9.94
CA LYS A 46 -8.34 -10.00 -8.70
C LYS A 46 -7.34 -9.59 -7.61
N LEU A 47 -6.33 -10.41 -7.36
CA LEU A 47 -5.30 -10.12 -6.35
C LEU A 47 -4.51 -8.84 -6.67
N ASN A 48 -4.21 -8.57 -7.93
CA ASN A 48 -3.56 -7.33 -8.37
C ASN A 48 -4.45 -6.10 -8.12
N LYS A 49 -5.76 -6.21 -8.36
CA LYS A 49 -6.72 -5.13 -8.06
C LYS A 49 -6.80 -4.86 -6.56
N ASP A 50 -6.91 -5.91 -5.75
CA ASP A 50 -6.97 -5.80 -4.29
C ASP A 50 -5.67 -5.20 -3.72
N PHE A 51 -4.51 -5.65 -4.24
CA PHE A 51 -3.22 -5.08 -3.87
C PHE A 51 -3.14 -3.60 -4.24
N GLY A 52 -3.53 -3.24 -5.46
CA GLY A 52 -3.52 -1.85 -5.93
C GLY A 52 -4.34 -0.93 -5.02
N LEU A 53 -5.54 -1.35 -4.62
CA LEU A 53 -6.39 -0.59 -3.71
C LEU A 53 -5.78 -0.44 -2.32
N LEU A 54 -5.34 -1.54 -1.70
CA LEU A 54 -4.80 -1.52 -0.33
C LEU A 54 -3.45 -0.78 -0.26
N HIS A 55 -2.57 -1.03 -1.23
CA HIS A 55 -1.27 -0.38 -1.29
C HIS A 55 -1.40 1.12 -1.54
N SER A 56 -2.24 1.53 -2.49
CA SER A 56 -2.46 2.96 -2.75
C SER A 56 -3.07 3.68 -1.55
N ALA A 57 -4.05 3.07 -0.87
CA ALA A 57 -4.62 3.63 0.36
C ALA A 57 -3.55 3.83 1.45
N SER A 58 -2.72 2.80 1.71
CA SER A 58 -1.63 2.90 2.68
C SER A 58 -0.61 3.99 2.32
N THR A 59 -0.22 4.05 1.05
CA THR A 59 0.74 5.05 0.54
C THR A 59 0.20 6.47 0.71
N LEU A 60 -1.08 6.72 0.39
CA LEU A 60 -1.70 8.04 0.58
C LEU A 60 -1.74 8.45 2.05
N LEU A 61 -2.09 7.53 2.96
CA LEU A 61 -2.09 7.83 4.40
C LEU A 61 -0.69 8.23 4.88
N ASN A 62 0.35 7.49 4.47
CA ASN A 62 1.73 7.79 4.85
C ASN A 62 2.25 9.10 4.24
N LEU A 63 1.98 9.35 2.95
CA LEU A 63 2.40 10.59 2.28
C LEU A 63 1.70 11.83 2.83
N SER A 64 0.41 11.72 3.19
CA SER A 64 -0.29 12.82 3.87
C SER A 64 0.36 13.14 5.22
N GLY A 65 0.75 12.10 5.97
CA GLY A 65 1.48 12.25 7.23
C GLY A 65 2.84 12.91 7.05
N LEU A 66 3.62 12.45 6.08
CA LEU A 66 4.91 13.05 5.74
C LEU A 66 4.74 14.53 5.35
N GLY A 67 3.77 14.85 4.50
CA GLY A 67 3.48 16.22 4.09
C GLY A 67 3.14 17.13 5.28
N ALA A 68 2.30 16.66 6.21
CA ALA A 68 1.98 17.41 7.42
C ALA A 68 3.19 17.60 8.34
N MET A 69 4.06 16.60 8.47
CA MET A 69 5.29 16.72 9.27
C MET A 69 6.25 17.75 8.66
N VAL A 70 6.45 17.69 7.33
CA VAL A 70 7.29 18.67 6.61
C VAL A 70 6.73 20.08 6.77
N TRP A 71 5.42 20.27 6.55
CA TRP A 71 4.75 21.56 6.74
C TRP A 71 4.91 22.11 8.16
N TYR A 72 4.66 21.27 9.16
CA TYR A 72 4.79 21.64 10.56
C TYR A 72 6.23 22.03 10.92
N GLY A 73 7.22 21.30 10.39
CA GLY A 73 8.64 21.64 10.55
C GLY A 73 8.98 23.03 10.00
N PHE A 74 8.49 23.38 8.82
CA PHE A 74 8.64 24.74 8.27
C PHE A 74 7.96 25.81 9.11
N THR A 75 6.77 25.51 9.64
CA THR A 75 6.03 26.46 10.50
C THR A 75 6.85 26.81 11.73
N ILE A 76 7.39 25.81 12.45
CA ILE A 76 8.25 26.06 13.62
C ILE A 76 9.52 26.80 13.22
N ALA A 77 10.18 26.42 12.11
CA ALA A 77 11.40 27.07 11.66
C ALA A 77 11.20 28.55 11.26
N SER A 78 9.98 28.92 10.82
CA SER A 78 9.65 30.31 10.50
C SER A 78 9.32 31.18 11.72
N GLU A 79 9.12 30.57 12.89
CA GLU A 79 8.86 31.25 14.16
C GLU A 79 10.14 31.49 15.00
N THR A 80 11.30 31.07 14.49
CA THR A 80 12.65 31.29 15.05
C THR A 80 13.47 32.22 14.19
#